data_AF-A0A269YHC1-F1
#
_entry.id   AF-A0A269YHC1-F1
#
_cell.length_a   1.000
_cell.length_b   1.000
_cell.length_c   1.000
_cell.angle_alpha   90.00
_cell.angle_beta   90.00
_cell.angle_gamma   90.00
#
_symmetry.space_group_name_H-M   'P 1'
#
loop_
_entity.id
_entity.type
_entity.pdbx_description
1 polymer ?
#
loop_
_entity_poly.entity_id
_entity_poly.type
_entity_poly.pdbx_seq_one_letter_code
_entity_poly.pdbx_strand_id
1 'polypeptide(L)'
;MKKILPAIGIGLAGILFLTGCGNKKADMQDKTTANPNTTKLNHLLSPATAKVPEDSQTTTNNQLYSQFYKQKGQWYWKLSSKDDGTIDDSKIKSLNETDQNGVYNFSMVSNQRKPYTLKFNWINGGRQAYTVNASYHHVNSNFILADANTANNWQAGAPQVVQGTWATDFASNSGSDAQKLPYTKQFLNITSTAMSSFTNEYDTNHRLYNSDTIAKTSNVSYKQTGDDTYVLKAYGTGQTPIVYSINAQGNNQIEVTGLTSGSLTLTKSATTQPATSSTTASSQSASTTSGSTATPAAPTTNHLTDQQVVNWIWPYVKAKYPNMAVNSTDFTYMPQMRNGQLYVNVMENHNSQAFKKSGVDTGTNPQVASFRVTANGALEQMDATTGDWAVVSNSYGG
;
A
#
# COMPACT_ATOMS: atom_id res chain seq x y z
N MET A 1 59.60 -2.96 -53.96
CA MET A 1 59.85 -2.07 -52.79
C MET A 1 59.68 -0.62 -53.24
N LYS A 2 59.21 0.22 -52.31
CA LYS A 2 58.39 1.43 -52.51
C LYS A 2 59.07 2.56 -53.30
N LYS A 3 58.29 3.20 -54.19
CA LYS A 3 58.65 4.36 -55.02
C LYS A 3 58.47 5.69 -54.26
N ILE A 4 59.57 6.45 -54.21
CA ILE A 4 59.76 7.88 -54.59
C ILE A 4 58.50 8.79 -54.69
N LEU A 5 58.45 9.79 -53.78
CA LEU A 5 58.27 11.28 -53.91
C LEU A 5 57.71 11.93 -55.22
N PRO A 6 57.40 13.26 -55.31
CA PRO A 6 56.80 14.26 -54.39
C PRO A 6 55.87 15.31 -55.12
N ALA A 7 55.61 16.46 -54.48
CA ALA A 7 55.36 17.82 -55.04
C ALA A 7 53.90 18.24 -55.39
N ILE A 8 53.32 19.31 -54.78
CA ILE A 8 53.42 20.79 -54.94
C ILE A 8 52.21 21.34 -55.74
N GLY A 9 51.64 22.48 -55.27
CA GLY A 9 51.02 23.50 -56.15
C GLY A 9 49.51 23.74 -55.95
N ILE A 10 49.08 24.71 -55.14
CA ILE A 10 48.72 26.11 -55.49
C ILE A 10 47.35 26.25 -56.20
N GLY A 11 46.47 27.09 -55.65
CA GLY A 11 45.36 27.70 -56.39
C GLY A 11 44.23 28.31 -55.55
N LEU A 12 44.42 29.55 -55.08
CA LEU A 12 43.35 30.45 -54.62
C LEU A 12 42.34 30.74 -55.74
N ALA A 13 41.05 30.91 -55.41
CA ALA A 13 40.27 32.13 -55.71
C ALA A 13 38.76 31.93 -55.44
N GLY A 14 38.11 32.95 -54.86
CA GLY A 14 36.66 33.12 -54.98
C GLY A 14 35.93 33.57 -53.72
N ILE A 15 36.19 34.80 -53.25
CA ILE A 15 35.22 35.54 -52.43
C ILE A 15 34.25 36.24 -53.40
N LEU A 16 32.95 35.98 -53.28
CA LEU A 16 31.89 36.93 -53.64
C LEU A 16 30.76 36.79 -52.60
N PHE A 17 30.67 37.80 -51.74
CA PHE A 17 29.44 38.14 -51.01
C PHE A 17 28.39 38.64 -52.02
N LEU A 18 27.11 38.35 -51.77
CA LEU A 18 25.98 39.31 -51.86
C LEU A 18 24.64 38.63 -51.48
N THR A 19 24.22 38.91 -50.23
CA THR A 19 22.88 39.35 -49.78
C THR A 19 21.59 38.69 -50.30
N GLY A 20 20.74 38.24 -49.36
CA GLY A 20 19.28 38.29 -49.56
C GLY A 20 18.42 37.39 -48.66
N CYS A 21 18.07 37.88 -47.46
CA CYS A 21 16.88 37.56 -46.65
C CYS A 21 16.38 36.11 -46.52
N GLY A 22 16.49 35.53 -45.31
CA GLY A 22 15.75 34.32 -44.93
C GLY A 22 15.77 34.08 -43.43
N ASN A 23 14.62 34.24 -42.79
CA ASN A 23 14.38 34.15 -41.35
C ASN A 23 14.96 32.89 -40.67
N LYS A 24 15.41 33.08 -39.43
CA LYS A 24 15.69 32.03 -38.44
C LYS A 24 14.58 30.97 -38.44
N LYS A 25 14.91 29.73 -38.81
CA LYS A 25 14.19 28.56 -38.33
C LYS A 25 15.11 27.79 -37.39
N ALA A 26 14.65 27.69 -36.15
CA ALA A 26 15.21 26.82 -35.13
C ALA A 26 15.27 25.38 -35.65
N ASP A 27 16.31 24.67 -35.21
CA ASP A 27 16.46 23.22 -35.28
C ASP A 27 15.10 22.54 -35.11
N MET A 28 14.65 21.85 -36.16
CA MET A 28 13.67 20.78 -36.00
C MET A 28 14.38 19.68 -35.23
N GLN A 29 14.30 19.75 -33.90
CA GLN A 29 14.51 18.59 -33.05
C GLN A 29 13.60 17.48 -33.54
N ASP A 30 14.25 16.40 -33.94
CA ASP A 30 13.69 15.11 -34.29
C ASP A 30 12.80 14.60 -33.16
N LYS A 31 11.50 14.92 -33.24
CA LYS A 31 10.47 14.35 -32.38
C LYS A 31 10.14 12.97 -32.95
N THR A 32 11.05 12.01 -32.79
CA THR A 32 10.71 10.60 -32.94
C THR A 32 9.62 10.28 -31.93
N THR A 33 8.36 10.26 -32.38
CA THR A 33 7.21 9.79 -31.61
C THR A 33 7.42 8.32 -31.31
N ALA A 34 8.00 8.01 -30.15
CA ALA A 34 8.09 6.65 -29.65
C ALA A 34 6.69 6.02 -29.70
N ASN A 35 6.58 4.82 -30.29
CA ASN A 35 5.33 4.06 -30.34
C ASN A 35 4.73 4.02 -28.92
N PRO A 36 3.49 4.47 -28.68
CA PRO A 36 2.91 4.55 -27.34
C PRO A 36 2.95 3.21 -26.59
N ASN A 37 2.93 2.09 -27.31
CA ASN A 37 3.08 0.75 -26.72
C ASN A 37 4.49 0.49 -26.18
N THR A 38 5.55 1.06 -26.77
CA THR A 38 6.93 0.83 -26.30
C THR A 38 7.22 1.61 -25.03
N THR A 39 6.73 2.86 -24.91
CA THR A 39 6.86 3.65 -23.68
C THR A 39 6.07 3.04 -22.54
N LYS A 40 4.83 2.61 -22.79
CA LYS A 40 4.00 1.91 -21.80
C LYS A 40 4.64 0.60 -21.33
N LEU A 41 5.13 -0.24 -22.24
CA LEU A 41 5.84 -1.49 -21.87
C LEU A 41 7.07 -1.21 -21.02
N ASN A 42 7.86 -0.18 -21.35
CA ASN A 42 9.03 0.17 -20.53
C ASN A 42 8.61 0.46 -19.09
N HIS A 43 7.65 1.38 -18.90
CA HIS A 43 7.20 1.71 -17.56
C HIS A 43 6.58 0.51 -16.83
N LEU A 44 5.84 -0.34 -17.54
CA LEU A 44 5.15 -1.50 -16.98
C LEU A 44 6.12 -2.59 -16.52
N LEU A 45 7.12 -2.94 -17.34
CA LEU A 45 7.96 -4.13 -17.16
C LEU A 45 9.35 -3.84 -16.59
N SER A 46 9.80 -2.59 -16.56
CA SER A 46 11.08 -2.22 -15.93
C SER A 46 11.26 -2.75 -14.50
N PRO A 47 10.21 -2.77 -13.63
CA PRO A 47 10.34 -3.37 -12.30
C PRO A 47 10.53 -4.90 -12.32
N ALA A 48 10.08 -5.60 -13.37
CA ALA A 48 10.06 -7.06 -13.45
C ALA A 48 11.25 -7.67 -14.23
N THR A 49 12.39 -7.00 -14.22
CA THR A 49 13.56 -7.41 -15.03
C THR A 49 14.46 -8.46 -14.39
N ALA A 50 14.32 -8.65 -13.08
CA ALA A 50 15.02 -9.69 -12.35
C ALA A 50 14.46 -11.08 -12.71
N LYS A 51 15.35 -12.08 -12.79
CA LYS A 51 14.92 -13.49 -12.85
C LYS A 51 14.42 -13.88 -11.47
N VAL A 52 13.12 -14.17 -11.38
CA VAL A 52 12.44 -14.48 -10.11
C VAL A 52 11.88 -15.89 -10.16
N PRO A 53 12.11 -16.72 -9.12
CA PRO A 53 11.43 -18.01 -9.02
C PRO A 53 9.94 -17.80 -8.77
N GLU A 54 9.13 -18.78 -9.17
CA GLU A 54 7.73 -18.83 -8.75
C GLU A 54 7.62 -18.94 -7.23
N ASP A 55 6.60 -18.28 -6.68
CA ASP A 55 6.32 -18.30 -5.25
C ASP A 55 6.02 -19.73 -4.78
N SER A 56 6.57 -20.12 -3.64
CA SER A 56 6.55 -21.51 -3.14
C SER A 56 5.16 -22.11 -2.93
N GLN A 57 4.11 -21.29 -2.87
CA GLN A 57 2.71 -21.75 -2.75
C GLN A 57 2.08 -22.17 -4.09
N THR A 58 2.71 -21.89 -5.24
CA THR A 58 2.16 -22.29 -6.56
C THR A 58 2.61 -23.68 -7.03
N THR A 59 3.24 -24.47 -6.14
CA THR A 59 3.56 -25.91 -6.26
C THR A 59 3.79 -26.43 -7.68
N THR A 60 5.04 -26.42 -8.13
CA THR A 60 5.51 -27.39 -9.13
C THR A 60 6.77 -28.08 -8.59
N ASN A 61 6.93 -29.38 -8.89
CA ASN A 61 8.14 -30.13 -8.53
C ASN A 61 9.38 -29.57 -9.25
N ASN A 62 9.18 -28.85 -10.34
CA ASN A 62 10.21 -28.25 -11.19
C ASN A 62 10.02 -26.73 -11.23
N GLN A 63 10.52 -26.07 -10.19
CA GLN A 63 10.34 -24.64 -9.94
C GLN A 63 10.53 -23.78 -11.21
N LEU A 64 9.50 -23.03 -11.56
CA LEU A 64 9.53 -22.09 -12.67
C LEU A 64 10.23 -20.78 -12.28
N TYR A 65 10.76 -20.09 -13.28
CA TYR A 65 11.36 -18.77 -13.18
C TYR A 65 10.84 -17.89 -14.31
N SER A 66 10.49 -16.66 -13.97
CA SER A 66 10.05 -15.64 -14.90
C SER A 66 11.06 -14.48 -14.95
N GLN A 67 11.33 -13.98 -16.16
CA GLN A 67 12.17 -12.81 -16.37
C GLN A 67 11.68 -12.02 -17.58
N PHE A 68 11.42 -10.72 -17.40
CA PHE A 68 11.23 -9.81 -18.52
C PHE A 68 12.54 -9.10 -18.85
N TYR A 69 12.83 -8.88 -20.12
CA TYR A 69 14.03 -8.15 -20.50
C TYR A 69 13.89 -7.46 -21.84
N LYS A 70 14.76 -6.49 -22.09
CA LYS A 70 14.76 -5.70 -23.34
C LYS A 70 16.04 -5.94 -24.11
N GLN A 71 15.90 -6.30 -25.39
CA GLN A 71 17.02 -6.51 -26.31
C GLN A 71 16.72 -5.82 -27.64
N LYS A 72 17.65 -5.01 -28.14
CA LYS A 72 17.50 -4.27 -29.42
C LYS A 72 16.16 -3.50 -29.53
N GLY A 73 15.76 -2.83 -28.43
CA GLY A 73 14.52 -2.04 -28.39
C GLY A 73 13.23 -2.85 -28.19
N GLN A 74 13.30 -4.18 -28.17
CA GLN A 74 12.19 -5.12 -28.08
C GLN A 74 12.12 -5.77 -26.69
N TRP A 75 10.90 -5.94 -26.17
CA TRP A 75 10.66 -6.64 -24.89
C TRP A 75 10.44 -8.14 -25.07
N TYR A 76 11.04 -8.94 -24.21
CA TYR A 76 10.94 -10.38 -24.20
C TYR A 76 10.50 -10.86 -22.81
N TRP A 77 9.88 -12.03 -22.79
CA TRP A 77 9.62 -12.79 -21.58
C TRP A 77 10.31 -14.14 -21.69
N LYS A 78 11.17 -14.43 -20.72
CA LYS A 78 11.86 -15.71 -20.60
C LYS A 78 11.22 -16.53 -19.50
N LEU A 79 10.74 -17.71 -19.87
CA LEU A 79 10.29 -18.74 -18.94
C LEU A 79 11.38 -19.81 -18.85
N SER A 80 11.79 -20.13 -17.63
CA SER A 80 12.73 -21.23 -17.39
C SER A 80 12.27 -22.10 -16.22
N SER A 81 12.75 -23.33 -16.15
CA SER A 81 12.57 -24.22 -15.02
C SER A 81 13.91 -24.58 -14.39
N LYS A 82 13.88 -25.13 -13.19
CA LYS A 82 15.08 -25.61 -12.49
C LYS A 82 15.75 -26.75 -13.25
N ASP A 83 14.96 -27.67 -13.80
CA ASP A 83 15.45 -28.94 -14.36
C ASP A 83 15.74 -28.83 -15.87
N ASP A 84 14.95 -28.06 -16.63
CA ASP A 84 15.04 -28.03 -18.11
C ASP A 84 15.75 -26.77 -18.64
N GLY A 85 16.08 -25.83 -17.77
CA GLY A 85 16.62 -24.54 -18.19
C GLY A 85 15.56 -23.71 -18.92
N THR A 86 15.87 -23.17 -20.11
CA THR A 86 14.93 -22.26 -20.81
C THR A 86 13.82 -23.05 -21.50
N ILE A 87 12.58 -22.82 -21.07
CA ILE A 87 11.37 -23.40 -21.67
C ILE A 87 10.92 -22.56 -22.86
N ASP A 88 10.85 -21.24 -22.68
CA ASP A 88 10.45 -20.31 -23.73
C ASP A 88 11.21 -18.98 -23.62
N ASP A 89 11.39 -18.36 -24.78
CA ASP A 89 11.99 -17.04 -24.94
C ASP A 89 11.15 -16.27 -25.96
N SER A 90 10.16 -15.56 -25.42
CA SER A 90 9.02 -15.07 -26.17
C SER A 90 9.06 -13.57 -26.39
N LYS A 91 8.86 -13.16 -27.63
CA LYS A 91 8.81 -11.76 -28.06
C LYS A 91 7.43 -11.16 -27.78
N ILE A 92 7.38 -10.08 -26.99
CA ILE A 92 6.16 -9.28 -26.76
C ILE A 92 5.92 -8.35 -27.96
N LYS A 93 4.84 -8.55 -28.70
CA LYS A 93 4.47 -7.76 -29.88
C LYS A 93 3.66 -6.51 -29.53
N SER A 94 2.72 -6.66 -28.60
CA SER A 94 1.83 -5.58 -28.16
C SER A 94 1.29 -5.87 -26.77
N LEU A 95 0.71 -4.84 -26.14
CA LEU A 95 -0.02 -4.93 -24.89
C LEU A 95 -1.44 -4.40 -25.09
N ASN A 96 -2.41 -5.01 -24.43
CA ASN A 96 -3.77 -4.50 -24.31
C ASN A 96 -4.11 -4.44 -22.82
N GLU A 97 -4.57 -3.28 -22.35
CA GLU A 97 -5.15 -3.12 -21.02
C GLU A 97 -6.51 -3.83 -20.99
N THR A 98 -6.87 -4.40 -19.84
CA THR A 98 -8.22 -4.92 -19.61
C THR A 98 -9.04 -3.93 -18.78
N ASP A 99 -10.35 -4.16 -18.65
CA ASP A 99 -11.21 -3.35 -17.78
C ASP A 99 -10.81 -3.46 -16.29
N GLN A 100 -10.00 -4.47 -15.93
CA GLN A 100 -9.43 -4.62 -14.60
C GLN A 100 -8.12 -3.83 -14.49
N ASN A 101 -8.07 -2.92 -13.51
CA ASN A 101 -6.88 -2.14 -13.24
C ASN A 101 -5.68 -3.06 -12.90
N GLY A 102 -4.51 -2.78 -13.48
CA GLY A 102 -3.28 -3.55 -13.26
C GLY A 102 -3.18 -4.85 -14.08
N VAL A 103 -4.20 -5.21 -14.87
CA VAL A 103 -4.26 -6.44 -15.66
C VAL A 103 -4.08 -6.14 -17.16
N TYR A 104 -3.16 -6.86 -17.79
CA TYR A 104 -2.75 -6.66 -19.17
C TYR A 104 -2.71 -7.99 -19.94
N ASN A 105 -3.08 -7.96 -21.21
CA ASN A 105 -2.88 -9.07 -22.15
C ASN A 105 -1.76 -8.71 -23.11
N PHE A 106 -0.68 -9.50 -23.13
CA PHE A 106 0.41 -9.38 -24.07
C PHE A 106 0.22 -10.32 -25.25
N SER A 107 0.35 -9.80 -26.47
CA SER A 107 0.47 -10.63 -27.66
C SER A 107 1.92 -11.09 -27.79
N MET A 108 2.13 -12.40 -27.76
CA MET A 108 3.45 -13.04 -27.71
C MET A 108 3.74 -13.81 -28.99
N VAL A 109 5.03 -13.99 -29.31
CA VAL A 109 5.50 -14.97 -30.30
C VAL A 109 6.65 -15.76 -29.68
N SER A 110 6.47 -17.08 -29.58
CA SER A 110 7.45 -17.98 -28.97
C SER A 110 8.72 -18.16 -29.77
N ASN A 111 9.72 -18.78 -29.14
CA ASN A 111 10.95 -19.19 -29.80
C ASN A 111 10.68 -20.16 -30.99
N GLN A 112 9.57 -20.90 -30.96
CA GLN A 112 9.07 -21.75 -32.04
C GLN A 112 8.17 -21.01 -33.05
N ARG A 113 8.12 -19.68 -32.99
CA ARG A 113 7.29 -18.81 -33.82
C ARG A 113 5.78 -19.03 -33.68
N LYS A 114 5.31 -19.62 -32.57
CA LYS A 114 3.88 -19.78 -32.31
C LYS A 114 3.32 -18.52 -31.63
N PRO A 115 2.24 -17.93 -32.15
CA PRO A 115 1.58 -16.82 -31.48
C PRO A 115 0.76 -17.33 -30.28
N TYR A 116 0.77 -16.58 -29.19
CA TYR A 116 -0.10 -16.84 -28.04
C TYR A 116 -0.32 -15.57 -27.22
N THR A 117 -1.21 -15.64 -26.23
CA THR A 117 -1.48 -14.53 -25.30
C THR A 117 -0.94 -14.86 -23.92
N LEU A 118 -0.29 -13.89 -23.29
CA LEU A 118 0.12 -13.93 -21.89
C LEU A 118 -0.67 -12.89 -21.11
N LYS A 119 -1.42 -13.32 -20.09
CA LYS A 119 -2.08 -12.42 -19.16
C LYS A 119 -1.12 -12.11 -18.01
N PHE A 120 -0.81 -10.83 -17.84
CA PHE A 120 0.06 -10.31 -16.81
C PHE A 120 -0.74 -9.43 -15.85
N ASN A 121 -0.52 -9.58 -14.55
CA ASN A 121 -1.17 -8.74 -13.55
C ASN A 121 -0.17 -8.32 -12.46
N TRP A 122 -0.07 -7.02 -12.18
CA TRP A 122 0.58 -6.57 -10.95
C TRP A 122 -0.37 -6.86 -9.78
N ILE A 123 0.07 -7.69 -8.82
CA ILE A 123 -0.76 -8.13 -7.69
C ILE A 123 -1.03 -6.98 -6.71
N ASN A 124 -0.14 -6.00 -6.67
CA ASN A 124 -0.28 -4.81 -5.84
C ASN A 124 0.08 -3.53 -6.61
N GLY A 125 -0.45 -2.40 -6.14
CA GLY A 125 -0.16 -1.10 -6.74
C GLY A 125 1.33 -0.74 -6.67
N GLY A 126 2.05 -1.29 -5.69
CA GLY A 126 3.48 -1.16 -5.49
C GLY A 126 4.38 -1.89 -6.51
N ARG A 127 3.80 -2.71 -7.39
CA ARG A 127 4.53 -3.50 -8.39
C ARG A 127 5.65 -4.38 -7.82
N GLN A 128 5.39 -5.01 -6.68
CA GLN A 128 6.37 -5.88 -5.98
C GLN A 128 6.17 -7.36 -6.29
N ALA A 129 4.99 -7.72 -6.79
CA ALA A 129 4.66 -9.09 -7.14
C ALA A 129 3.68 -9.10 -8.31
N TYR A 130 3.79 -10.10 -9.17
CA TYR A 130 2.96 -10.21 -10.37
C TYR A 130 2.51 -11.65 -10.60
N THR A 131 1.38 -11.81 -11.30
CA THR A 131 0.94 -13.11 -11.83
C THR A 131 1.20 -13.16 -13.32
N VAL A 132 1.52 -14.36 -13.79
CA VAL A 132 1.54 -14.69 -15.22
C VAL A 132 0.63 -15.87 -15.46
N ASN A 133 -0.29 -15.71 -16.40
CA ASN A 133 -1.11 -16.80 -16.92
C ASN A 133 -0.91 -16.90 -18.44
N ALA A 134 -0.42 -18.05 -18.88
CA ALA A 134 -0.27 -18.37 -20.29
C ALA A 134 -0.70 -19.83 -20.49
N SER A 135 -1.77 -20.04 -21.27
CA SER A 135 -2.21 -21.40 -21.62
C SER A 135 -1.13 -22.15 -22.40
N TYR A 136 -0.34 -21.42 -23.19
CA TYR A 136 0.89 -21.93 -23.79
C TYR A 136 1.92 -22.22 -22.68
N HIS A 137 2.38 -23.47 -22.58
CA HIS A 137 3.17 -24.03 -21.47
C HIS A 137 2.44 -24.19 -20.13
N HIS A 138 1.11 -24.04 -20.07
CA HIS A 138 0.29 -24.26 -18.87
C HIS A 138 0.76 -23.47 -17.63
N VAL A 139 1.22 -22.24 -17.83
CA VAL A 139 1.72 -21.40 -16.74
C VAL A 139 0.57 -20.66 -16.07
N ASN A 140 0.48 -20.78 -14.75
CA ASN A 140 -0.40 -20.01 -13.89
C ASN A 140 0.27 -19.80 -12.53
N SER A 141 1.24 -18.90 -12.50
CA SER A 141 2.17 -18.76 -11.36
C SER A 141 2.25 -17.31 -10.86
N ASN A 142 2.60 -17.19 -9.58
CA ASN A 142 2.84 -15.92 -8.89
C ASN A 142 4.34 -15.73 -8.72
N PHE A 143 4.81 -14.50 -8.83
CA PHE A 143 6.22 -14.15 -8.70
C PHE A 143 6.37 -12.92 -7.80
N ILE A 144 7.28 -12.99 -6.82
CA ILE A 144 7.57 -11.89 -5.90
C ILE A 144 8.97 -11.39 -6.21
N LEU A 145 9.13 -10.09 -6.47
CA LEU A 145 10.42 -9.51 -6.89
C LEU A 145 11.52 -9.68 -5.83
N ALA A 146 11.14 -9.72 -4.55
CA ALA A 146 12.05 -9.98 -3.45
C ALA A 146 12.73 -11.36 -3.53
N ASP A 147 12.18 -12.30 -4.29
CA ASP A 147 12.75 -13.65 -4.47
C ASP A 147 13.90 -13.69 -5.46
N ALA A 148 14.15 -12.60 -6.20
CA ALA A 148 15.36 -12.48 -7.01
C ALA A 148 16.64 -12.48 -6.17
N ASN A 149 16.58 -11.98 -4.93
CA ASN A 149 17.72 -11.96 -4.02
C ASN A 149 17.77 -13.27 -3.22
N THR A 150 18.78 -14.12 -3.40
CA THR A 150 18.85 -15.40 -2.67
C THR A 150 19.59 -15.32 -1.33
N ALA A 151 20.13 -14.15 -0.95
CA ALA A 151 20.94 -14.01 0.26
C ALA A 151 20.13 -14.19 1.55
N ASN A 152 18.87 -13.75 1.54
CA ASN A 152 17.97 -13.83 2.69
C ASN A 152 16.79 -14.75 2.39
N ASN A 153 16.61 -15.80 3.19
CA ASN A 153 15.43 -16.65 3.11
C ASN A 153 14.22 -15.97 3.75
N TRP A 154 13.02 -16.35 3.31
CA TRP A 154 11.80 -15.97 4.01
C TRP A 154 11.81 -16.51 5.44
N GLN A 155 11.46 -15.64 6.38
CA GLN A 155 11.29 -15.99 7.78
C GLN A 155 9.81 -15.98 8.12
N ALA A 156 9.36 -16.93 8.95
CA ALA A 156 7.99 -16.97 9.41
C ALA A 156 7.69 -15.78 10.34
N GLY A 157 6.51 -15.20 10.17
CA GLY A 157 6.00 -14.06 10.92
C GLY A 157 6.41 -12.70 10.39
N ALA A 158 6.46 -11.71 11.26
CA ALA A 158 6.79 -10.32 10.94
C ALA A 158 7.86 -9.77 11.90
N PRO A 159 8.79 -8.91 11.43
CA PRO A 159 9.74 -8.23 12.30
C PRO A 159 9.04 -7.39 13.37
N GLN A 160 9.58 -7.37 14.59
CA GLN A 160 8.94 -6.65 15.69
C GLN A 160 8.80 -5.15 15.46
N VAL A 161 9.73 -4.56 14.71
CA VAL A 161 9.71 -3.12 14.38
C VAL A 161 8.52 -2.73 13.48
N VAL A 162 7.98 -3.65 12.68
CA VAL A 162 6.84 -3.38 11.79
C VAL A 162 5.50 -3.86 12.36
N GLN A 163 5.51 -4.65 13.43
CA GLN A 163 4.28 -5.13 14.05
C GLN A 163 3.51 -4.00 14.74
N GLY A 164 2.19 -4.06 14.62
CA GLY A 164 1.25 -3.10 15.20
C GLY A 164 0.22 -2.62 14.19
N THR A 165 -0.56 -1.65 14.65
CA THR A 165 -1.59 -1.00 13.85
C THR A 165 -1.15 0.40 13.48
N TRP A 166 -1.23 0.66 12.19
CA TRP A 166 -0.72 1.83 11.52
C TRP A 166 -1.86 2.48 10.74
N ALA A 167 -1.88 3.81 10.69
CA ALA A 167 -2.80 4.54 9.83
C ALA A 167 -2.15 5.77 9.20
N THR A 168 -2.67 6.17 8.05
CA THR A 168 -2.38 7.50 7.50
C THR A 168 -3.14 8.59 8.28
N ASP A 169 -2.70 9.83 8.13
CA ASP A 169 -3.58 10.98 8.36
C ASP A 169 -4.71 11.03 7.32
N PHE A 170 -5.63 12.00 7.49
CA PHE A 170 -6.69 12.24 6.52
C PHE A 170 -6.10 12.63 5.16
N ALA A 171 -6.53 11.92 4.12
CA ALA A 171 -6.23 12.22 2.73
C ALA A 171 -7.52 12.49 1.95
N SER A 172 -7.44 13.25 0.86
CA SER A 172 -8.60 13.48 -0.01
C SER A 172 -9.11 12.17 -0.61
N ASN A 173 -10.42 11.94 -0.56
CA ASN A 173 -11.07 10.86 -1.28
C ASN A 173 -11.14 11.19 -2.77
N SER A 174 -10.78 10.22 -3.61
CA SER A 174 -10.91 10.30 -5.08
C SER A 174 -11.93 9.30 -5.64
N GLY A 175 -12.66 8.60 -4.77
CA GLY A 175 -13.70 7.64 -5.13
C GLY A 175 -15.00 8.30 -5.60
N SER A 176 -15.97 7.48 -5.99
CA SER A 176 -17.28 7.93 -6.47
C SER A 176 -18.03 8.79 -5.47
N ASP A 177 -17.83 8.55 -4.16
CA ASP A 177 -18.52 9.24 -3.09
C ASP A 177 -17.75 10.45 -2.55
N ALA A 178 -16.65 10.86 -3.17
CA ALA A 178 -15.79 11.95 -2.70
C ALA A 178 -16.51 13.28 -2.45
N GLN A 179 -17.64 13.55 -3.14
CA GLN A 179 -18.44 14.75 -2.87
C GLN A 179 -19.12 14.72 -1.49
N LYS A 180 -19.51 13.53 -1.02
CA LYS A 180 -20.17 13.33 0.29
C LYS A 180 -19.17 12.97 1.37
N LEU A 181 -18.17 12.16 1.01
CA LEU A 181 -17.15 11.61 1.89
C LEU A 181 -15.76 12.04 1.40
N PRO A 182 -15.39 13.32 1.56
CA PRO A 182 -14.19 13.89 0.93
C PRO A 182 -12.88 13.44 1.58
N TYR A 183 -12.91 12.74 2.70
CA TYR A 183 -11.70 12.32 3.41
C TYR A 183 -11.62 10.81 3.57
N THR A 184 -10.40 10.28 3.55
CA THR A 184 -10.10 8.88 3.81
C THR A 184 -8.95 8.71 4.77
N LYS A 185 -8.90 7.56 5.45
CA LYS A 185 -7.72 7.08 6.18
C LYS A 185 -7.46 5.63 5.81
N GLN A 186 -6.21 5.30 5.51
CA GLN A 186 -5.77 3.93 5.27
C GLN A 186 -5.27 3.33 6.59
N PHE A 187 -5.71 2.14 6.92
CA PHE A 187 -5.22 1.36 8.06
C PHE A 187 -4.51 0.10 7.61
N LEU A 188 -3.45 -0.26 8.33
CA LEU A 188 -2.71 -1.51 8.19
C LEU A 188 -2.41 -2.06 9.58
N ASN A 189 -2.82 -3.29 9.85
CA ASN A 189 -2.48 -4.02 11.06
C ASN A 189 -1.62 -5.23 10.69
N ILE A 190 -0.50 -5.38 11.39
CA ILE A 190 0.49 -6.43 11.20
C ILE A 190 0.73 -7.11 12.54
N THR A 191 0.49 -8.41 12.60
CA THR A 191 0.91 -9.26 13.71
C THR A 191 1.95 -10.26 13.22
N SER A 192 2.51 -11.05 14.14
CA SER A 192 3.38 -12.17 13.81
C SER A 192 2.71 -13.26 12.98
N THR A 193 1.37 -13.28 12.84
CA THR A 193 0.64 -14.37 12.17
C THR A 193 -0.36 -13.91 11.13
N ALA A 194 -0.75 -12.63 11.14
CA ALA A 194 -1.77 -12.08 10.25
C ALA A 194 -1.45 -10.65 9.82
N MET A 195 -1.94 -10.28 8.63
CA MET A 195 -2.03 -8.89 8.18
C MET A 195 -3.46 -8.56 7.78
N SER A 196 -3.88 -7.33 8.06
CA SER A 196 -5.15 -6.80 7.56
C SER A 196 -5.04 -5.34 7.21
N SER A 197 -5.68 -4.91 6.14
CA SER A 197 -5.79 -3.50 5.75
C SER A 197 -7.21 -3.14 5.37
N PHE A 198 -7.55 -1.87 5.58
CA PHE A 198 -8.84 -1.32 5.24
C PHE A 198 -8.76 0.19 5.07
N THR A 199 -9.70 0.76 4.33
CA THR A 199 -9.82 2.21 4.14
C THR A 199 -11.12 2.67 4.78
N ASN A 200 -11.04 3.73 5.56
CA ASN A 200 -12.19 4.41 6.11
C ASN A 200 -12.50 5.66 5.30
N GLU A 201 -13.78 5.96 5.08
CA GLU A 201 -14.24 7.18 4.42
C GLU A 201 -15.04 8.03 5.40
N TYR A 202 -14.81 9.34 5.33
CA TYR A 202 -15.27 10.31 6.30
C TYR A 202 -15.93 11.51 5.62
N ASP A 203 -16.94 12.08 6.30
CA ASP A 203 -17.57 13.34 5.90
C ASP A 203 -16.66 14.56 6.13
N THR A 204 -17.13 15.75 5.79
CA THR A 204 -16.41 17.02 6.00
C THR A 204 -16.10 17.34 7.46
N ASN A 205 -16.78 16.70 8.41
CA ASN A 205 -16.54 16.84 9.85
C ASN A 205 -15.68 15.71 10.41
N HIS A 206 -15.08 14.88 9.54
CA HIS A 206 -14.30 13.71 9.90
C HIS A 206 -15.08 12.64 10.69
N ARG A 207 -16.39 12.52 10.45
CA ARG A 207 -17.23 11.43 10.97
C ARG A 207 -17.12 10.22 10.06
N LEU A 208 -16.97 9.04 10.63
CA LEU A 208 -16.80 7.80 9.89
C LEU A 208 -18.14 7.32 9.31
N TYR A 209 -18.17 7.08 8.00
CA TYR A 209 -19.37 6.61 7.28
C TYR A 209 -19.21 5.23 6.67
N ASN A 210 -18.08 4.99 6.00
CA ASN A 210 -17.83 3.73 5.30
C ASN A 210 -16.47 3.16 5.65
N SER A 211 -16.34 1.84 5.52
CA SER A 211 -15.07 1.14 5.61
C SER A 211 -15.00 0.02 4.60
N ASP A 212 -13.97 0.04 3.76
CA ASP A 212 -13.68 -1.00 2.79
C ASP A 212 -12.51 -1.85 3.27
N THR A 213 -12.78 -3.11 3.60
CA THR A 213 -11.73 -4.06 3.97
C THR A 213 -11.03 -4.54 2.70
N ILE A 214 -9.76 -4.20 2.58
CA ILE A 214 -8.94 -4.52 1.41
C ILE A 214 -8.34 -5.92 1.54
N ALA A 215 -7.91 -6.29 2.74
CA ALA A 215 -7.21 -7.55 2.95
C ALA A 215 -7.40 -8.09 4.37
N LYS A 216 -7.58 -9.41 4.49
CA LYS A 216 -7.37 -10.17 5.72
C LYS A 216 -6.62 -11.45 5.37
N THR A 217 -5.47 -11.64 5.99
CA THR A 217 -4.52 -12.71 5.62
C THR A 217 -3.91 -13.37 6.84
N SER A 218 -3.42 -14.58 6.64
CA SER A 218 -2.63 -15.35 7.59
C SER A 218 -1.33 -15.82 6.93
N ASN A 219 -0.53 -16.62 7.65
CA ASN A 219 0.73 -17.17 7.16
C ASN A 219 1.71 -16.07 6.74
N VAL A 220 1.85 -15.05 7.60
CA VAL A 220 2.78 -13.95 7.37
C VAL A 220 4.20 -14.51 7.33
N SER A 221 4.96 -14.06 6.35
CA SER A 221 6.40 -14.26 6.29
C SER A 221 7.04 -12.98 5.80
N TYR A 222 8.31 -12.79 6.13
CA TYR A 222 9.04 -11.61 5.74
C TYR A 222 10.43 -11.92 5.23
N LYS A 223 10.99 -10.94 4.53
CA LYS A 223 12.38 -10.91 4.10
C LYS A 223 12.93 -9.53 4.30
N GLN A 224 14.07 -9.44 4.98
CA GLN A 224 14.80 -8.18 5.10
C GLN A 224 15.58 -7.93 3.81
N THR A 225 15.38 -6.76 3.20
CA THR A 225 16.02 -6.36 1.94
C THR A 225 16.95 -5.15 2.09
N GLY A 226 17.00 -4.55 3.29
CA GLY A 226 17.91 -3.50 3.72
C GLY A 226 17.85 -3.34 5.25
N ASP A 227 18.62 -2.43 5.83
CA ASP A 227 18.76 -2.30 7.30
C ASP A 227 17.40 -2.17 8.01
N ASP A 228 16.52 -1.31 7.50
CA ASP A 228 15.15 -1.11 8.02
C ASP A 228 14.06 -1.41 6.98
N THR A 229 14.42 -2.09 5.89
CA THR A 229 13.50 -2.40 4.79
C THR A 229 13.15 -3.88 4.76
N TYR A 230 11.85 -4.16 4.76
CA TYR A 230 11.29 -5.49 4.79
C TYR A 230 10.27 -5.66 3.66
N VAL A 231 10.24 -6.85 3.07
CA VAL A 231 9.13 -7.29 2.24
C VAL A 231 8.35 -8.32 3.02
N LEU A 232 7.07 -8.06 3.25
CA LEU A 232 6.15 -8.98 3.90
C LEU A 232 5.26 -9.61 2.84
N LYS A 233 4.96 -10.89 3.00
CA LYS A 233 3.91 -11.57 2.25
C LYS A 233 3.01 -12.35 3.20
N ALA A 234 1.74 -12.42 2.84
CA ALA A 234 0.75 -13.24 3.52
C ALA A 234 -0.30 -13.72 2.53
N TYR A 235 -1.13 -14.66 2.96
CA TYR A 235 -2.10 -15.32 2.09
C TYR A 235 -3.50 -15.20 2.68
N GLY A 236 -4.47 -14.90 1.80
CA GLY A 236 -5.89 -14.95 2.14
C GLY A 236 -6.45 -16.35 1.91
N THR A 237 -7.74 -16.43 1.56
CA THR A 237 -8.38 -17.68 1.11
C THR A 237 -7.96 -18.10 -0.30
N GLY A 238 -7.33 -17.21 -1.07
CA GLY A 238 -6.73 -17.50 -2.37
C GLY A 238 -5.23 -17.78 -2.29
N GLN A 239 -4.67 -18.36 -3.35
CA GLN A 239 -3.23 -18.64 -3.47
C GLN A 239 -2.41 -17.42 -3.94
N THR A 240 -3.05 -16.30 -4.30
CA THR A 240 -2.34 -15.07 -4.67
C THR A 240 -1.83 -14.37 -3.41
N PRO A 241 -0.51 -14.12 -3.29
CA PRO A 241 0.06 -13.47 -2.11
C PRO A 241 -0.34 -12.00 -2.04
N ILE A 242 -0.58 -11.50 -0.83
CA ILE A 242 -0.61 -10.06 -0.55
C ILE A 242 0.79 -9.66 -0.11
N VAL A 243 1.38 -8.69 -0.80
CA VAL A 243 2.76 -8.28 -0.60
C VAL A 243 2.84 -6.80 -0.25
N TYR A 244 3.64 -6.47 0.75
CA TYR A 244 3.99 -5.11 1.13
C TYR A 244 5.50 -4.97 1.22
N SER A 245 6.05 -3.84 0.75
CA SER A 245 7.38 -3.40 1.16
C SER A 245 7.23 -2.32 2.20
N ILE A 246 7.89 -2.50 3.33
CA ILE A 246 7.81 -1.66 4.51
C ILE A 246 9.20 -1.17 4.83
N ASN A 247 9.37 0.14 4.88
CA ASN A 247 10.55 0.78 5.42
C ASN A 247 10.19 1.31 6.82
N ALA A 248 10.80 0.72 7.86
CA ALA A 248 10.60 1.15 9.22
C ALA A 248 11.34 2.48 9.45
N GLN A 249 10.60 3.49 9.91
CA GLN A 249 11.14 4.82 10.16
C GLN A 249 11.17 5.11 11.66
N GLY A 250 11.94 6.12 12.06
CA GLY A 250 11.88 6.65 13.41
C GLY A 250 10.48 7.20 13.76
N ASN A 251 10.26 7.56 15.03
CA ASN A 251 9.04 8.22 15.50
C ASN A 251 7.72 7.43 15.32
N ASN A 252 7.77 6.10 15.41
CA ASN A 252 6.58 5.25 15.21
C ASN A 252 5.91 5.51 13.85
N GLN A 253 6.72 5.57 12.79
CA GLN A 253 6.27 5.68 11.41
C GLN A 253 6.79 4.50 10.58
N ILE A 254 6.00 4.10 9.60
CA ILE A 254 6.43 3.20 8.54
C ILE A 254 6.07 3.82 7.20
N GLU A 255 6.92 3.60 6.21
CA GLU A 255 6.57 3.84 4.82
C GLU A 255 6.21 2.50 4.18
N VAL A 256 5.03 2.43 3.55
CA VAL A 256 4.46 1.20 3.00
C VAL A 256 4.16 1.39 1.53
N THR A 257 4.74 0.53 0.71
CA THR A 257 4.40 0.37 -0.70
C THR A 257 3.64 -0.94 -0.90
N GLY A 258 2.55 -0.93 -1.68
CA GLY A 258 1.71 -2.10 -1.95
C GLY A 258 0.28 -2.00 -1.42
N LEU A 259 -0.01 -1.03 -0.54
CA LEU A 259 -1.38 -0.70 -0.12
C LEU A 259 -2.15 0.05 -1.22
N THR A 260 -1.46 0.98 -1.90
CA THR A 260 -1.98 1.72 -3.05
C THR A 260 -0.98 1.66 -4.20
N SER A 261 -1.23 2.41 -5.28
CA SER A 261 -0.27 2.58 -6.37
C SER A 261 0.96 3.39 -5.99
N GLY A 262 0.88 4.16 -4.89
CA GLY A 262 1.97 4.95 -4.33
C GLY A 262 2.46 4.39 -3.01
N SER A 263 3.55 4.98 -2.52
CA SER A 263 4.01 4.79 -1.16
C SER A 263 3.16 5.63 -0.20
N LEU A 264 2.87 5.09 0.99
CA LEU A 264 2.14 5.78 2.05
C LEU A 264 2.99 5.82 3.32
N THR A 265 3.06 6.97 3.97
CA THR A 265 3.56 7.07 5.35
C THR A 265 2.42 6.82 6.31
N LEU A 266 2.56 5.81 7.16
CA LEU A 266 1.61 5.50 8.21
C LEU A 266 2.27 5.76 9.56
N THR A 267 1.52 6.35 10.48
CA THR A 267 1.90 6.49 11.88
C THR A 267 1.25 5.38 12.68
N LYS A 268 1.91 4.95 13.76
CA LYS A 268 1.28 4.03 14.70
C LYS A 268 0.09 4.76 15.31
N SER A 269 -1.12 4.22 15.12
CA SER A 269 -2.36 4.91 15.49
C SER A 269 -2.45 5.05 17.01
N ALA A 270 -1.91 6.14 17.55
CA ALA A 270 -2.31 6.71 18.82
C ALA A 270 -3.23 7.88 18.46
N THR A 271 -4.54 7.69 18.59
CA THR A 271 -5.47 8.81 18.42
C THR A 271 -5.07 9.90 19.41
N THR A 272 -4.93 11.12 18.89
CA THR A 272 -4.54 12.32 19.65
C THR A 272 -5.28 12.39 20.99
N GLN A 273 -4.56 12.80 22.03
CA GLN A 273 -5.08 12.92 23.39
C GLN A 273 -6.39 13.74 23.40
N PRO A 274 -7.42 13.35 24.19
CA PRO A 274 -8.57 14.21 24.41
C PRO A 274 -8.10 15.56 24.96
N ALA A 275 -8.54 16.65 24.34
CA ALA A 275 -8.43 17.98 24.93
C ALA A 275 -9.12 17.94 26.30
N THR A 276 -8.34 18.05 27.36
CA THR A 276 -8.86 18.23 28.71
C THR A 276 -9.63 19.54 28.75
N SER A 277 -10.96 19.46 28.75
CA SER A 277 -11.84 20.56 29.15
C SER A 277 -11.66 20.79 30.65
N SER A 278 -10.62 21.52 31.02
CA SER A 278 -10.49 22.11 32.35
C SER A 278 -11.55 23.20 32.48
N THR A 279 -12.66 22.88 33.13
CA THR A 279 -13.63 23.83 33.65
C THR A 279 -12.93 24.71 34.68
N THR A 280 -12.45 25.87 34.26
CA THR A 280 -12.14 26.97 35.17
C THR A 280 -13.13 28.08 34.90
N ALA A 281 -14.15 28.15 35.76
CA ALA A 281 -15.08 29.27 35.79
C ALA A 281 -14.28 30.52 36.17
N SER A 282 -14.21 31.50 35.26
CA SER A 282 -13.75 32.83 35.56
C SER A 282 -14.75 33.80 34.94
N SER A 283 -15.54 34.39 35.81
CA SER A 283 -16.53 35.41 35.52
C SER A 283 -15.88 36.65 34.90
N GLN A 284 -16.25 36.99 33.67
CA GLN A 284 -16.08 38.35 33.15
C GLN A 284 -17.20 38.68 32.17
N SER A 285 -18.07 39.59 32.58
CA SER A 285 -19.07 40.24 31.74
C SER A 285 -18.39 41.17 30.75
N ALA A 286 -18.72 41.08 29.46
CA ALA A 286 -19.05 42.23 28.59
C ALA A 286 -19.41 41.84 27.15
N SER A 287 -20.50 42.46 26.71
CA SER A 287 -20.92 42.86 25.36
C SER A 287 -21.02 41.85 24.22
N THR A 288 -22.28 41.70 23.81
CA THR A 288 -22.81 41.15 22.57
C THR A 288 -22.18 41.74 21.30
N THR A 289 -21.55 40.88 20.49
CA THR A 289 -21.53 41.00 19.03
C THR A 289 -21.87 39.64 18.44
N SER A 290 -23.01 39.57 17.76
CA SER A 290 -23.53 38.40 17.07
C SER A 290 -22.56 37.95 15.96
N GLY A 291 -21.73 36.96 16.28
CA GLY A 291 -21.07 36.10 15.31
C GLY A 291 -21.60 34.70 15.54
N SER A 292 -22.29 34.14 14.54
CA SER A 292 -22.83 32.79 14.56
C SER A 292 -21.73 31.77 14.89
N THR A 293 -21.61 31.39 16.15
CA THR A 293 -20.92 30.17 16.55
C THR A 293 -21.76 29.01 16.04
N ALA A 294 -21.27 28.35 15.00
CA ALA A 294 -21.85 27.09 14.54
C ALA A 294 -21.88 26.11 15.72
N THR A 295 -23.09 25.81 16.19
CA THR A 295 -23.35 24.69 17.09
C THR A 295 -22.75 23.42 16.47
N PRO A 296 -21.95 22.62 17.19
CA PRO A 296 -21.55 21.30 16.70
C PRO A 296 -22.81 20.54 16.33
N ALA A 297 -22.96 20.15 15.05
CA ALA A 297 -24.11 19.38 14.60
C ALA A 297 -24.29 18.17 15.51
N ALA A 298 -25.52 17.91 15.97
CA ALA A 298 -25.82 16.76 16.81
C ALA A 298 -25.21 15.48 16.18
N PRO A 299 -24.57 14.61 16.99
CA PRO A 299 -24.07 13.34 16.47
C PRO A 299 -25.27 12.55 15.93
N THR A 300 -25.23 12.18 14.66
CA THR A 300 -26.02 11.04 14.19
C THR A 300 -25.40 9.83 14.90
N THR A 301 -26.19 9.09 15.67
CA THR A 301 -25.68 8.30 16.80
C THR A 301 -24.63 7.23 16.44
N ASN A 302 -24.46 6.90 15.16
CA ASN A 302 -23.54 5.86 14.69
C ASN A 302 -22.42 6.38 13.77
N HIS A 303 -22.41 7.68 13.43
CA HIS A 303 -21.36 8.30 12.63
C HIS A 303 -20.58 9.28 13.50
N LEU A 304 -19.51 8.76 14.07
CA LEU A 304 -18.68 9.47 15.04
C LEU A 304 -17.32 9.78 14.44
N THR A 305 -16.71 10.86 14.91
CA THR A 305 -15.29 11.10 14.68
C THR A 305 -14.44 10.10 15.46
N ASP A 306 -13.22 9.81 14.99
CA ASP A 306 -12.28 8.93 15.70
C ASP A 306 -12.12 9.36 17.17
N GLN A 307 -12.09 10.68 17.45
CA GLN A 307 -11.98 11.20 18.81
C GLN A 307 -13.23 10.94 19.67
N GLN A 308 -14.42 11.15 19.11
CA GLN A 308 -15.67 10.88 19.83
C GLN A 308 -15.78 9.40 20.19
N VAL A 309 -15.39 8.52 19.26
CA VAL A 309 -15.29 7.08 19.52
C VAL A 309 -14.36 6.83 20.70
N VAL A 310 -13.10 7.25 20.62
CA VAL A 310 -12.09 7.04 21.67
C VAL A 310 -12.59 7.52 23.04
N ASN A 311 -13.16 8.73 23.10
CA ASN A 311 -13.66 9.30 24.34
C ASN A 311 -14.77 8.45 24.96
N TRP A 312 -15.62 7.84 24.14
CA TRP A 312 -16.73 7.02 24.61
C TRP A 312 -16.27 5.68 25.18
N ILE A 313 -15.33 5.01 24.51
CA ILE A 313 -14.85 3.68 24.91
C ILE A 313 -13.74 3.71 25.96
N TRP A 314 -13.00 4.82 26.07
CA TRP A 314 -11.85 4.92 26.97
C TRP A 314 -12.13 4.54 28.44
N PRO A 315 -13.24 4.98 29.08
CA PRO A 315 -13.52 4.61 30.47
C PRO A 315 -13.58 3.08 30.69
N TYR A 316 -14.17 2.35 29.74
CA TYR A 316 -14.31 0.89 29.81
C TYR A 316 -12.97 0.17 29.57
N VAL A 317 -12.13 0.71 28.69
CA VAL A 317 -10.77 0.20 28.47
C VAL A 317 -9.92 0.45 29.71
N LYS A 318 -9.90 1.68 30.23
CA LYS A 318 -9.13 2.07 31.42
C LYS A 318 -9.47 1.22 32.64
N ALA A 319 -10.74 0.85 32.83
CA ALA A 319 -11.18 0.01 33.94
C ALA A 319 -10.51 -1.38 33.98
N LYS A 320 -9.98 -1.88 32.85
CA LYS A 320 -9.21 -3.14 32.78
C LYS A 320 -7.79 -3.03 33.34
N TYR A 321 -7.30 -1.82 33.59
CA TYR A 321 -5.93 -1.52 34.02
C TYR A 321 -5.89 -0.77 35.37
N PRO A 322 -6.49 -1.31 36.44
CA PRO A 322 -6.59 -0.59 37.72
C PRO A 322 -5.23 -0.28 38.35
N ASN A 323 -4.19 -1.05 38.01
CA ASN A 323 -2.85 -0.96 38.60
C ASN A 323 -1.81 -0.38 37.64
N MET A 324 -2.21 0.17 36.49
CA MET A 324 -1.30 0.77 35.52
C MET A 324 -1.75 2.18 35.16
N ALA A 325 -0.79 3.12 35.14
CA ALA A 325 -1.02 4.48 34.70
C ALA A 325 -1.02 4.55 33.16
N VAL A 326 -2.11 4.07 32.57
CA VAL A 326 -2.34 4.10 31.13
C VAL A 326 -3.20 5.28 30.70
N ASN A 327 -2.96 5.77 29.49
CA ASN A 327 -3.73 6.79 28.78
C ASN A 327 -4.32 6.21 27.49
N SER A 328 -5.31 6.88 26.89
CA SER A 328 -5.90 6.42 25.63
C SER A 328 -4.86 6.31 24.51
N THR A 329 -3.80 7.12 24.54
CA THR A 329 -2.69 7.11 23.58
C THR A 329 -1.75 5.90 23.74
N ASP A 330 -1.86 5.16 24.85
CA ASP A 330 -1.17 3.87 25.05
C ASP A 330 -1.88 2.71 24.34
N PHE A 331 -2.98 2.99 23.63
CA PHE A 331 -3.76 2.02 22.87
C PHE A 331 -3.93 2.47 21.43
N THR A 332 -4.26 1.50 20.59
CA THR A 332 -4.68 1.75 19.23
C THR A 332 -6.14 1.34 19.04
N TYR A 333 -6.89 2.23 18.41
CA TYR A 333 -8.31 2.06 18.08
C TYR A 333 -8.45 1.80 16.58
N MET A 334 -9.19 0.76 16.23
CA MET A 334 -9.44 0.36 14.84
C MET A 334 -10.94 0.49 14.53
N PRO A 335 -11.44 1.71 14.30
CA PRO A 335 -12.83 1.92 13.94
C PRO A 335 -13.10 1.43 12.52
N GLN A 336 -14.17 0.67 12.33
CA GLN A 336 -14.60 0.14 11.05
C GLN A 336 -16.12 0.09 10.94
N MET A 337 -16.67 0.64 9.88
CA MET A 337 -18.08 0.50 9.55
C MET A 337 -18.35 -0.85 8.90
N ARG A 338 -19.35 -1.57 9.41
CA ARG A 338 -19.81 -2.84 8.84
C ARG A 338 -21.32 -2.94 9.03
N ASN A 339 -22.05 -3.18 7.94
CA ASN A 339 -23.51 -3.36 7.98
C ASN A 339 -24.26 -2.24 8.73
N GLY A 340 -23.83 -0.98 8.55
CA GLY A 340 -24.44 0.18 9.21
C GLY A 340 -24.12 0.34 10.70
N GLN A 341 -23.21 -0.47 11.24
CA GLN A 341 -22.72 -0.39 12.61
C GLN A 341 -21.24 -0.02 12.63
N LEU A 342 -20.82 0.73 13.65
CA LEU A 342 -19.41 1.01 13.89
C LEU A 342 -18.82 -0.06 14.80
N TYR A 343 -17.81 -0.80 14.35
CA TYR A 343 -17.03 -1.73 15.16
C TYR A 343 -15.70 -1.10 15.54
N VAL A 344 -15.21 -1.35 16.74
CA VAL A 344 -13.92 -0.84 17.21
C VAL A 344 -13.18 -1.93 17.96
N ASN A 345 -12.07 -2.38 17.40
CA ASN A 345 -11.11 -3.19 18.15
C ASN A 345 -10.10 -2.28 18.84
N VAL A 346 -9.81 -2.58 20.10
CA VAL A 346 -8.82 -1.87 20.91
C VAL A 346 -7.63 -2.79 21.15
N MET A 347 -6.46 -2.34 20.73
CA MET A 347 -5.19 -3.05 20.83
C MET A 347 -4.28 -2.31 21.81
N GLU A 348 -3.54 -3.03 22.65
CA GLU A 348 -2.45 -2.42 23.42
C GLU A 348 -1.34 -1.94 22.49
N ASN A 349 -0.73 -0.80 22.79
CA ASN A 349 0.49 -0.38 22.13
C ASN A 349 1.68 -0.68 23.05
N HIS A 350 2.27 -1.88 22.93
CA HIS A 350 3.40 -2.25 23.79
C HIS A 350 4.67 -1.43 23.57
N ASN A 351 4.72 -0.59 22.52
CA ASN A 351 5.79 0.38 22.33
C ASN A 351 5.61 1.66 23.15
N SER A 352 4.43 1.86 23.76
CA SER A 352 4.15 3.00 24.61
C SER A 352 5.00 2.94 25.89
N GLN A 353 5.24 4.10 26.50
CA GLN A 353 6.05 4.18 27.70
C GLN A 353 5.40 3.43 28.88
N ALA A 354 4.07 3.46 28.98
CA ALA A 354 3.35 2.78 30.05
C ALA A 354 3.56 1.26 29.99
N PHE A 355 3.40 0.66 28.80
CA PHE A 355 3.56 -0.78 28.62
C PHE A 355 5.02 -1.24 28.71
N LYS A 356 5.98 -0.47 28.15
CA LYS A 356 7.41 -0.76 28.29
C LYS A 356 7.85 -0.84 29.76
N LYS A 357 7.32 0.03 30.63
CA LYS A 357 7.61 0.00 32.07
C LYS A 357 7.09 -1.26 32.77
N SER A 358 6.02 -1.86 32.26
CA SER A 358 5.44 -3.09 32.80
C SER A 358 6.14 -4.36 32.31
N GLY A 359 7.18 -4.26 31.47
CA GLY A 359 7.97 -5.40 30.99
C GLY A 359 7.20 -6.33 30.06
N VAL A 360 6.11 -5.85 29.43
CA VAL A 360 5.37 -6.64 28.45
C VAL A 360 6.21 -6.86 27.19
N ASP A 361 5.93 -7.95 26.48
CA ASP A 361 6.60 -8.24 25.21
C ASP A 361 6.27 -7.16 24.18
N THR A 362 7.24 -6.28 23.91
CA THR A 362 7.13 -5.21 22.89
C THR A 362 6.87 -5.74 21.49
N GLY A 363 7.01 -7.05 21.32
CA GLY A 363 6.77 -7.75 20.09
C GLY A 363 5.35 -8.27 19.85
N THR A 364 4.39 -7.82 20.65
CA THR A 364 2.97 -8.11 20.45
C THR A 364 2.16 -6.84 20.70
N ASN A 365 0.97 -6.77 20.13
CA ASN A 365 -0.01 -5.72 20.43
C ASN A 365 -1.36 -6.45 20.57
N PRO A 366 -1.65 -7.09 21.71
CA PRO A 366 -2.84 -7.91 21.87
C PRO A 366 -4.12 -7.06 21.86
N GLN A 367 -5.22 -7.68 21.44
CA GLN A 367 -6.54 -7.07 21.51
C GLN A 367 -7.10 -7.21 22.93
N VAL A 368 -7.62 -6.12 23.49
CA VAL A 368 -8.07 -6.07 24.90
C VAL A 368 -9.55 -5.77 25.07
N ALA A 369 -10.17 -5.23 24.01
CA ALA A 369 -11.60 -5.05 23.92
C ALA A 369 -12.07 -4.99 22.46
N SER A 370 -13.32 -5.39 22.25
CA SER A 370 -14.10 -5.07 21.05
C SER A 370 -15.37 -4.35 21.46
N PHE A 371 -15.68 -3.28 20.76
CA PHE A 371 -16.91 -2.53 20.93
C PHE A 371 -17.65 -2.44 19.60
N ARG A 372 -18.97 -2.21 19.67
CA ARG A 372 -19.74 -1.76 18.51
C ARG A 372 -20.76 -0.71 18.91
N VAL A 373 -20.98 0.26 18.02
CA VAL A 373 -22.13 1.16 18.09
C VAL A 373 -23.20 0.60 17.18
N THR A 374 -24.32 0.19 17.79
CA THR A 374 -25.46 -0.40 17.10
C THR A 374 -26.13 0.62 16.18
N ALA A 375 -27.00 0.16 15.28
CA ALA A 375 -27.79 1.03 14.41
C ALA A 375 -28.67 2.03 15.20
N ASN A 376 -28.97 1.75 16.47
CA ASN A 376 -29.79 2.59 17.34
C ASN A 376 -28.98 3.54 18.21
N GLY A 377 -27.65 3.57 18.07
CA GLY A 377 -26.80 4.47 18.85
C GLY A 377 -26.36 3.96 20.22
N ALA A 378 -26.63 2.70 20.57
CA ALA A 378 -26.11 2.10 21.79
C ALA A 378 -24.68 1.58 21.58
N LEU A 379 -23.81 1.79 22.56
CA LEU A 379 -22.49 1.16 22.64
C LEU A 379 -22.61 -0.19 23.34
N GLU A 380 -22.15 -1.21 22.65
CA GLU A 380 -22.03 -2.57 23.18
C GLU A 380 -20.57 -2.96 23.27
N GLN A 381 -20.24 -3.76 24.29
CA GLN A 381 -18.94 -4.38 24.46
C GLN A 381 -19.08 -5.90 24.27
N MET A 382 -18.12 -6.50 23.57
CA MET A 382 -18.07 -7.95 23.40
C MET A 382 -17.44 -8.60 24.64
N ASP A 383 -18.08 -9.66 25.15
CA ASP A 383 -17.46 -10.60 26.07
C ASP A 383 -16.40 -11.43 25.32
N ALA A 384 -15.16 -11.40 25.79
CA ALA A 384 -14.06 -12.07 25.10
C ALA A 384 -14.12 -13.61 25.18
N THR A 385 -14.88 -14.15 26.14
CA THR A 385 -15.02 -15.59 26.39
C THR A 385 -16.19 -16.17 25.59
N THR A 386 -17.35 -15.53 25.66
CA THR A 386 -18.57 -16.05 25.00
C THR A 386 -18.77 -15.49 23.59
N GLY A 387 -18.18 -14.33 23.28
CA GLY A 387 -18.42 -13.60 22.04
C GLY A 387 -19.75 -12.83 22.01
N ASP A 388 -20.48 -12.82 23.12
CA ASP A 388 -21.76 -12.10 23.24
C ASP A 388 -21.55 -10.60 23.37
N TRP A 389 -22.54 -9.83 22.92
CA TRP A 389 -22.54 -8.37 22.99
C TRP A 389 -23.47 -7.90 24.10
N ALA A 390 -22.98 -7.01 24.97
CA ALA A 390 -23.75 -6.40 26.04
C ALA A 390 -23.72 -4.88 25.94
N VAL A 391 -24.89 -4.23 26.12
CA VAL A 391 -25.00 -2.77 26.15
C VAL A 391 -24.27 -2.21 27.37
N VAL A 392 -23.35 -1.30 27.13
CA VAL A 392 -22.59 -0.59 28.18
C VAL A 392 -22.90 0.91 28.22
N SER A 393 -23.51 1.46 27.17
CA SER A 393 -24.03 2.84 27.11
C SER A 393 -25.18 2.93 26.10
N ASN A 394 -26.27 3.63 26.41
CA ASN A 394 -27.43 3.74 25.52
C ASN A 394 -27.23 4.75 24.37
N SER A 395 -26.40 5.78 24.58
CA SER A 395 -26.15 6.86 23.63
C SER A 395 -24.78 7.49 23.87
N TYR A 396 -24.24 8.16 22.84
CA TYR A 396 -23.04 8.99 22.98
C TYR A 396 -23.39 10.31 23.69
N GLY A 397 -22.76 10.57 24.83
CA GLY A 397 -22.92 11.82 25.59
C GLY A 397 -23.95 11.80 26.73
N GLY A 398 -24.60 10.66 26.98
CA GLY A 398 -25.62 10.50 28.04
C GLY A 398 -26.83 9.76 27.54
#